data_AF-A0A7G9Z762-F1
#
_entry.id   AF-A0A7G9Z762-F1
#
_cell.length_a   1.000
_cell.length_b   1.000
_cell.length_c   1.000
_cell.angle_alpha   90.00
_cell.angle_beta   90.00
_cell.angle_gamma   90.00
#
_symmetry.space_group_name_H-M   'P 1'
#
loop_
_entity.id
_entity.type
_entity.pdbx_description
1 polymer ?
#
loop_
_entity_poly.entity_id
_entity_poly.type
_entity_poly.pdbx_seq_one_letter_code
_entity_poly.pdbx_strand_id
1 'polypeptide(L)'
;MTYVTTLNQFVNRRMYDTSKVVEYAEFGALTAIAVLVPLLLGHPQLLVGSAVNFMLIMAAINVRGWKKILPLIVLPSVAAVAGGFLFGPFTIFLVYMVPVIWVGNAILVFVFKYLYVTKGKNYAITLLIAAGLKAGFLFATALLLINLSILPLIFAMAMGVMQIVTAIVGGFLVFPVNLAYHKYFQVSGSA
;
A
#
# COMPACT_ATOMS: atom_id res chain seq x y z
N MET A 1 -29.09 -4.73 0.21
CA MET A 1 -28.65 -4.39 1.59
C MET A 1 -27.57 -5.33 2.12
N THR A 2 -27.64 -6.64 1.84
CA THR A 2 -26.70 -7.67 2.33
C THR A 2 -25.23 -7.50 1.91
N TYR A 3 -24.95 -7.11 0.66
CA TYR A 3 -23.57 -6.96 0.16
C TYR A 3 -22.79 -5.83 0.83
N VAL A 4 -23.45 -4.69 1.10
CA VAL A 4 -22.83 -3.54 1.78
C VAL A 4 -22.41 -3.93 3.21
N THR A 5 -23.22 -4.76 3.88
CA THR A 5 -22.90 -5.31 5.19
C THR A 5 -21.68 -6.22 5.15
N THR A 6 -21.60 -7.13 4.18
CA THR A 6 -20.44 -8.04 4.01
C THR A 6 -19.15 -7.28 3.69
N LEU A 7 -19.22 -6.26 2.84
CA LEU A 7 -18.07 -5.43 2.48
C LEU A 7 -17.55 -4.64 3.70
N ASN A 8 -18.47 -4.04 4.46
CA ASN A 8 -18.13 -3.34 5.70
C ASN A 8 -17.53 -4.29 6.74
N GLN A 9 -18.04 -5.51 6.88
CA GLN A 9 -17.45 -6.51 7.76
C GLN A 9 -16.01 -6.85 7.34
N PHE A 10 -15.76 -7.03 6.05
CA PHE A 10 -14.41 -7.31 5.53
C PHE A 10 -13.41 -6.19 5.84
N VAL A 11 -13.77 -4.94 5.53
CA VAL A 11 -12.88 -3.78 5.71
C VAL A 11 -12.60 -3.48 7.18
N ASN A 12 -13.49 -3.89 8.07
CA ASN A 12 -13.29 -3.78 9.52
C ASN A 12 -12.50 -4.96 10.13
N ARG A 13 -12.04 -5.94 9.34
CA ARG A 13 -11.13 -6.99 9.84
C ARG A 13 -9.72 -6.43 10.06
N ARG A 14 -9.09 -6.87 11.14
CA ARG A 14 -7.67 -6.67 11.46
C ARG A 14 -7.11 -7.97 12.02
N MET A 15 -5.79 -8.10 12.05
CA MET A 15 -5.11 -9.28 12.54
C MET A 15 -5.03 -9.31 14.07
N TYR A 16 -4.80 -8.16 14.71
CA TYR A 16 -4.52 -8.08 16.15
C TYR A 16 -5.52 -7.19 16.87
N ASP A 17 -6.02 -7.62 18.03
CA ASP A 17 -6.89 -6.81 18.86
C ASP A 17 -6.12 -5.78 19.70
N THR A 18 -5.97 -4.60 19.11
CA THR A 18 -5.37 -3.42 19.75
C THR A 18 -6.42 -2.51 20.40
N SER A 19 -5.97 -1.75 21.40
CA SER A 19 -6.79 -0.71 22.04
C SER A 19 -7.04 0.46 21.09
N LYS A 20 -8.08 1.26 21.36
CA LYS A 20 -8.41 2.43 20.53
C LYS A 20 -7.25 3.42 20.43
N VAL A 21 -6.51 3.63 21.51
CA VAL A 21 -5.36 4.56 21.55
C VAL A 21 -4.26 4.09 20.59
N VAL A 22 -3.91 2.80 20.63
CA VAL A 22 -2.92 2.21 19.73
C VAL A 22 -3.37 2.34 18.28
N GLU A 23 -4.65 2.08 18.00
CA GLU A 23 -5.20 2.19 16.65
C GLU A 23 -5.10 3.61 16.08
N TYR A 24 -5.38 4.64 16.88
CA TYR A 24 -5.25 6.03 16.44
C TYR A 24 -3.78 6.47 16.30
N ALA A 25 -2.91 6.05 17.23
CA ALA A 25 -1.48 6.32 17.14
C ALA A 25 -0.87 5.69 15.88
N GLU A 26 -1.22 4.43 15.60
CA GLU A 26 -0.78 3.73 14.40
C GLU A 26 -1.30 4.38 13.13
N PHE A 27 -2.60 4.72 13.07
CA PHE A 27 -3.15 5.45 11.93
C PHE A 27 -2.46 6.79 11.70
N GLY A 28 -2.14 7.52 12.77
CA GLY A 28 -1.38 8.77 12.71
C GLY A 28 0.03 8.56 12.14
N ALA A 29 0.77 7.58 12.65
CA ALA A 29 2.12 7.24 12.17
C ALA A 29 2.13 6.80 10.69
N LEU A 30 1.18 5.94 10.30
CA LEU A 30 1.03 5.50 8.92
C LEU A 30 0.66 6.66 7.99
N THR A 31 -0.20 7.58 8.43
CA THR A 31 -0.55 8.79 7.67
C THR A 31 0.65 9.72 7.53
N ALA A 32 1.46 9.88 8.59
CA ALA A 32 2.69 10.66 8.53
C ALA A 32 3.68 10.07 7.52
N ILE A 33 3.86 8.74 7.49
CA ILE A 33 4.67 8.06 6.46
C ILE A 33 4.08 8.31 5.07
N ALA A 34 2.77 8.17 4.91
CA ALA A 34 2.07 8.36 3.64
C ALA A 34 2.30 9.75 3.05
N VAL A 35 2.38 10.80 3.88
CA VAL A 35 2.52 12.17 3.40
C VAL A 35 3.97 12.64 3.39
N LEU A 36 4.68 12.52 4.52
CA LEU A 36 6.00 13.15 4.69
C LEU A 36 7.08 12.48 3.85
N VAL A 37 7.04 11.15 3.69
CA VAL A 37 8.09 10.44 2.94
C VAL A 37 8.05 10.81 1.45
N PRO A 38 6.91 10.71 0.74
CA PRO A 38 6.86 11.11 -0.67
C PRO A 38 7.04 12.62 -0.88
N LEU A 39 6.57 13.46 0.06
CA LEU A 39 6.64 14.91 -0.05
C LEU A 39 8.06 15.44 0.15
N LEU A 40 8.80 14.94 1.14
CA LEU A 40 10.08 15.51 1.55
C LEU A 40 11.30 14.80 0.93
N LEU A 41 11.23 13.49 0.73
CA LEU A 41 12.40 12.75 0.24
C LEU A 41 12.47 12.75 -1.29
N GLY A 42 11.36 12.49 -1.97
CA GLY A 42 11.28 12.46 -3.43
C GLY A 42 12.11 11.36 -4.12
N HIS A 43 13.24 10.92 -3.56
CA HIS A 43 14.15 9.90 -4.09
C HIS A 43 15.03 9.33 -2.97
N PRO A 44 15.68 8.17 -3.16
CA PRO A 44 15.52 7.23 -4.27
C PRO A 44 14.19 6.46 -4.18
N GLN A 45 13.67 5.97 -5.32
CA GLN A 45 12.43 5.19 -5.39
C GLN A 45 12.44 3.96 -4.48
N LEU A 46 13.62 3.36 -4.26
CA LEU A 46 13.78 2.24 -3.34
C LEU A 46 13.38 2.63 -1.90
N LEU A 47 13.74 3.83 -1.43
CA LEU A 47 13.41 4.31 -0.10
C LEU A 47 11.94 4.72 -0.01
N VAL A 48 11.51 5.62 -0.89
CA VAL A 48 10.13 6.16 -0.89
C VAL A 48 9.11 5.05 -1.13
N GLY A 49 9.33 4.23 -2.16
CA GLY A 49 8.42 3.14 -2.50
C GLY A 49 8.36 2.06 -1.42
N SER A 50 9.48 1.72 -0.77
CA SER A 50 9.46 0.70 0.28
C SER A 50 8.75 1.19 1.54
N ALA A 51 8.93 2.46 1.91
CA ALA A 51 8.21 3.08 3.03
C ALA A 51 6.70 3.13 2.78
N VAL A 52 6.28 3.51 1.56
CA VAL A 52 4.86 3.51 1.18
C VAL A 52 4.28 2.09 1.19
N ASN A 53 4.96 1.10 0.62
CA ASN A 53 4.46 -0.28 0.64
C ASN A 53 4.45 -0.89 2.05
N PHE A 54 5.45 -0.58 2.90
CA PHE A 54 5.42 -0.91 4.33
C PHE A 54 4.15 -0.38 4.98
N MET A 55 3.86 0.91 4.78
CA MET A 55 2.68 1.57 5.33
C MET A 55 1.38 0.93 4.83
N LEU A 56 1.27 0.62 3.54
CA LEU A 56 0.10 -0.03 2.96
C LEU A 56 -0.14 -1.44 3.52
N ILE A 57 0.93 -2.23 3.70
CA ILE A 57 0.82 -3.57 4.27
C ILE A 57 0.44 -3.50 5.75
N MET A 58 1.02 -2.57 6.52
CA MET A 58 0.59 -2.30 7.90
C MET A 58 -0.89 -1.90 7.98
N ALA A 59 -1.34 -1.04 7.06
CA ALA A 59 -2.75 -0.67 6.94
C ALA A 59 -3.65 -1.88 6.67
N ALA A 60 -3.22 -2.81 5.81
CA ALA A 60 -3.94 -4.04 5.53
C ALA A 60 -4.08 -4.93 6.79
N ILE A 61 -3.05 -5.01 7.62
CA ILE A 61 -3.00 -5.88 8.79
C ILE A 61 -3.78 -5.29 9.97
N ASN A 62 -3.58 -4.00 10.28
CA ASN A 62 -3.98 -3.42 11.56
C ASN A 62 -5.14 -2.41 11.49
N VAL A 63 -5.31 -1.73 10.37
CA VAL A 63 -6.28 -0.62 10.26
C VAL A 63 -7.66 -1.16 9.88
N ARG A 64 -8.70 -0.63 10.55
CA ARG A 64 -10.11 -0.95 10.31
C ARG A 64 -10.83 0.23 9.64
N GLY A 65 -11.75 -0.10 8.74
CA GLY A 65 -12.75 0.84 8.24
C GLY A 65 -12.30 1.72 7.07
N TRP A 66 -13.26 2.03 6.18
CA TRP A 66 -13.04 2.80 4.96
C TRP A 66 -12.44 4.18 5.20
N LYS A 67 -12.90 4.86 6.27
CA LYS A 67 -12.47 6.24 6.60
C LYS A 67 -10.97 6.35 6.88
N LYS A 68 -10.33 5.28 7.34
CA LYS A 68 -8.88 5.24 7.64
C LYS A 68 -8.08 4.62 6.50
N ILE A 69 -8.57 3.55 5.89
CA ILE A 69 -7.84 2.85 4.82
C ILE A 69 -7.76 3.69 3.55
N LEU A 70 -8.83 4.38 3.16
CA LEU A 70 -8.86 5.11 1.89
C LEU A 70 -7.82 6.26 1.83
N PRO A 71 -7.67 7.11 2.87
CA PRO A 71 -6.58 8.08 2.90
C PRO A 71 -5.19 7.45 2.73
N LEU A 72 -4.92 6.30 3.37
CA LEU A 72 -3.62 5.64 3.27
C LEU A 72 -3.34 5.10 1.86
N ILE A 73 -4.38 4.74 1.09
CA ILE A 73 -4.25 4.33 -0.32
C ILE A 73 -3.93 5.54 -1.22
N VAL A 74 -4.55 6.69 -0.95
CA VAL A 74 -4.59 7.86 -1.83
C VAL A 74 -3.47 8.87 -1.56
N LEU A 75 -3.25 9.22 -0.29
CA LEU A 75 -2.33 10.29 0.12
C LEU A 75 -0.90 10.11 -0.39
N PRO A 76 -0.30 8.90 -0.44
CA PRO A 76 1.08 8.77 -0.90
C PRO A 76 1.34 9.29 -2.31
N SER A 77 0.43 9.03 -3.25
CA SER A 77 0.63 9.49 -4.64
C SER A 77 0.29 10.96 -4.81
N VAL A 78 -0.66 11.49 -4.03
CA VAL A 78 -0.92 12.94 -3.97
C VAL A 78 0.29 13.68 -3.43
N ALA A 79 0.87 13.19 -2.32
CA ALA A 79 2.08 13.75 -1.73
C ALA A 79 3.29 13.66 -2.68
N ALA A 80 3.42 12.57 -3.44
CA ALA A 80 4.47 12.41 -4.45
C ALA A 80 4.36 13.44 -5.59
N VAL A 81 3.14 13.71 -6.08
CA VAL A 81 2.90 14.75 -7.09
C VAL A 81 3.18 16.13 -6.52
N ALA A 82 2.67 16.42 -5.32
CA ALA A 82 2.88 17.70 -4.64
C ALA A 82 4.37 17.97 -4.36
N GLY A 83 5.14 16.92 -4.06
CA GLY A 83 6.58 17.01 -3.85
C GLY A 83 7.36 17.32 -5.13
N GLY A 84 6.88 16.96 -6.32
CA GLY A 84 7.50 17.36 -7.60
C GLY A 84 8.84 16.68 -7.95
N PHE A 85 9.53 16.06 -6.98
CA PHE A 85 10.91 15.57 -7.17
C PHE A 85 11.04 14.10 -7.62
N LEU A 86 9.93 13.33 -7.69
CA LEU A 86 10.00 11.88 -7.87
C LEU A 86 10.60 11.44 -9.22
N PHE A 87 10.28 12.16 -10.30
CA PHE A 87 10.81 11.90 -11.65
C PHE A 87 11.44 13.15 -12.29
N GLY A 88 11.84 14.12 -11.46
CA GLY A 88 12.37 15.40 -11.93
C GLY A 88 11.41 16.07 -12.94
N PRO A 89 11.86 16.44 -14.16
CA PRO A 89 11.00 17.06 -15.18
C PRO A 89 9.79 16.21 -15.57
N PHE A 90 9.87 14.88 -15.38
CA PHE A 90 8.80 13.97 -15.77
C PHE A 90 7.72 13.79 -14.69
N THR A 91 7.85 14.42 -13.52
CA THR A 91 6.87 14.26 -12.42
C THR A 91 5.46 14.71 -12.84
N ILE A 92 5.31 15.64 -13.79
CA ILE A 92 3.99 16.05 -14.30
C ILE A 92 3.22 14.87 -14.91
N PHE A 93 3.91 13.93 -15.56
CA PHE A 93 3.29 12.74 -16.15
C PHE A 93 2.76 11.77 -15.08
N LEU A 94 3.24 11.87 -13.83
CA LEU A 94 2.73 11.08 -12.72
C LEU A 94 1.24 11.35 -12.46
N VAL A 95 0.74 12.54 -12.78
CA VAL A 95 -0.68 12.91 -12.61
C VAL A 95 -1.59 11.92 -13.35
N TYR A 96 -1.22 11.47 -14.56
CA TYR A 96 -1.97 10.47 -15.32
C TYR A 96 -1.97 9.10 -14.64
N MET A 97 -0.91 8.79 -13.90
CA MET A 97 -0.79 7.54 -13.15
C MET A 97 -1.43 7.59 -11.77
N VAL A 98 -1.73 8.76 -11.20
CA VAL A 98 -2.25 8.88 -9.81
C VAL A 98 -3.51 8.02 -9.59
N PRO A 99 -4.57 8.08 -10.42
CA PRO A 99 -5.77 7.25 -10.24
C PRO A 99 -5.44 5.75 -10.34
N VAL A 100 -4.53 5.40 -11.24
CA VAL A 100 -4.06 4.02 -11.45
C VAL A 100 -3.26 3.54 -10.23
N ILE A 101 -2.42 4.40 -9.66
CA ILE A 101 -1.66 4.11 -8.43
C ILE A 101 -2.60 3.86 -7.25
N TRP A 102 -3.72 4.58 -7.14
CA TRP A 102 -4.72 4.31 -6.10
C TRP A 102 -5.28 2.90 -6.23
N VAL A 103 -5.61 2.47 -7.44
CA VAL A 103 -6.09 1.11 -7.70
C VAL A 103 -4.99 0.09 -7.39
N GLY A 104 -3.76 0.31 -7.80
CA GLY A 104 -2.63 -0.58 -7.48
C GLY A 104 -2.37 -0.70 -5.97
N ASN A 105 -2.45 0.42 -5.23
CA ASN A 105 -2.36 0.44 -3.77
C ASN A 105 -3.52 -0.30 -3.12
N ALA A 106 -4.74 -0.11 -3.63
CA ALA A 106 -5.92 -0.84 -3.17
C ALA A 106 -5.79 -2.34 -3.41
N ILE A 107 -5.26 -2.77 -4.57
CA ILE A 107 -4.97 -4.18 -4.86
C ILE A 107 -4.06 -4.76 -3.77
N LEU A 108 -2.93 -4.09 -3.48
CA LEU A 108 -2.01 -4.55 -2.43
C LEU A 108 -2.73 -4.66 -1.08
N VAL A 109 -3.40 -3.59 -0.63
CA VAL A 109 -4.06 -3.56 0.68
C VAL A 109 -5.13 -4.63 0.81
N PHE A 110 -6.03 -4.75 -0.16
CA PHE A 110 -7.18 -5.63 -0.05
C PHE A 110 -6.83 -7.09 -0.33
N VAL A 111 -5.91 -7.38 -1.25
CA VAL A 111 -5.40 -8.76 -1.42
C VAL A 111 -4.70 -9.22 -0.16
N PHE A 112 -3.86 -8.37 0.45
CA PHE A 112 -3.16 -8.72 1.68
C PHE A 112 -4.13 -8.93 2.85
N LYS A 113 -5.10 -8.03 3.03
CA LYS A 113 -6.15 -8.17 4.06
C LYS A 113 -7.04 -9.41 3.83
N TYR A 114 -7.31 -9.76 2.58
CA TYR A 114 -8.09 -10.96 2.26
C TYR A 114 -7.31 -12.25 2.52
N LEU A 115 -6.11 -12.40 1.95
CA LEU A 115 -5.36 -13.64 2.04
C LEU A 115 -4.76 -13.86 3.43
N TYR A 116 -4.07 -12.86 3.98
CA TYR A 116 -3.39 -13.00 5.27
C TYR A 116 -4.36 -12.85 6.45
N VAL A 117 -5.09 -11.73 6.53
CA VAL A 117 -5.93 -11.42 7.71
C VAL A 117 -7.23 -12.24 7.72
N THR A 118 -7.89 -12.40 6.57
CA THR A 118 -9.22 -13.05 6.52
C THR A 118 -9.11 -14.56 6.35
N LYS A 119 -8.17 -15.04 5.52
CA LYS A 119 -8.01 -16.47 5.19
C LYS A 119 -6.85 -17.15 5.93
N GLY A 120 -6.05 -16.42 6.71
CA GLY A 120 -4.93 -16.99 7.47
C GLY A 120 -3.85 -17.63 6.58
N LYS A 121 -3.71 -17.19 5.33
CA LYS A 121 -2.68 -17.71 4.41
C LYS A 121 -1.29 -17.27 4.87
N ASN A 122 -0.27 -17.98 4.39
CA ASN A 122 1.12 -17.66 4.71
C ASN A 122 1.47 -16.22 4.29
N TYR A 123 2.21 -15.51 5.15
CA TYR A 123 2.63 -14.12 4.94
C TYR A 123 3.45 -13.94 3.65
N ALA A 124 4.46 -14.79 3.42
CA ALA A 124 5.36 -14.67 2.28
C ALA A 124 4.63 -14.93 0.95
N ILE A 125 3.76 -15.94 0.90
CA ILE A 125 2.93 -16.21 -0.30
C ILE A 125 1.99 -15.03 -0.55
N THR A 126 1.37 -14.50 0.50
CA THR A 126 0.47 -13.34 0.38
C THR A 126 1.22 -12.12 -0.14
N LEU A 127 2.42 -11.86 0.37
CA LEU A 127 3.27 -10.75 -0.08
C LEU A 127 3.61 -10.88 -1.56
N LEU A 128 4.05 -12.05 -2.01
CA LEU A 128 4.39 -12.28 -3.43
C LEU A 128 3.18 -12.10 -4.35
N ILE A 129 2.02 -12.65 -3.98
CA ILE A 129 0.79 -12.52 -4.77
C ILE A 129 0.34 -11.05 -4.82
N ALA A 130 0.27 -10.38 -3.68
CA ALA A 130 -0.22 -9.00 -3.61
C ALA A 130 0.73 -8.01 -4.31
N ALA A 131 2.04 -8.17 -4.14
CA ALA A 131 3.06 -7.39 -4.84
C ALA A 131 3.01 -7.64 -6.36
N GLY A 132 2.90 -8.91 -6.78
CA GLY A 132 2.79 -9.29 -8.19
C GLY A 132 1.54 -8.72 -8.85
N LEU A 133 0.37 -8.80 -8.21
CA LEU A 133 -0.86 -8.23 -8.74
C LEU A 133 -0.81 -6.70 -8.84
N LYS A 134 -0.27 -6.03 -7.81
CA LYS A 134 -0.07 -4.57 -7.84
C LYS A 134 0.85 -4.17 -8.98
N ALA A 135 2.03 -4.77 -9.06
CA ALA A 135 3.03 -4.42 -10.07
C ALA A 135 2.55 -4.77 -11.48
N GLY A 136 1.93 -5.93 -11.67
CA GLY A 136 1.36 -6.34 -12.95
C GLY A 136 0.30 -5.36 -13.44
N PHE A 137 -0.60 -4.92 -12.56
CA PHE A 137 -1.60 -3.90 -12.89
C PHE A 137 -0.95 -2.56 -13.29
N LEU A 138 -0.05 -2.02 -12.46
CA LEU A 138 0.60 -0.73 -12.72
C LEU A 138 1.46 -0.77 -14.00
N PHE A 139 2.19 -1.86 -14.22
CA PHE A 139 3.01 -2.06 -15.40
C PHE A 139 2.17 -2.17 -16.67
N ALA A 140 1.10 -2.98 -16.66
CA ALA A 140 0.23 -3.14 -17.81
C ALA A 140 -0.42 -1.81 -18.22
N THR A 141 -0.91 -1.03 -17.25
CA THR A 141 -1.48 0.29 -17.53
C THR A 141 -0.40 1.29 -17.99
N ALA A 142 0.80 1.27 -17.40
CA ALA A 142 1.90 2.12 -17.84
C ALA A 142 2.30 1.80 -19.29
N LEU A 143 2.42 0.52 -19.66
CA LEU A 143 2.70 0.11 -21.03
C LEU A 143 1.60 0.56 -22.01
N LEU A 144 0.33 0.43 -21.63
CA LEU A 144 -0.77 0.94 -22.44
C LEU A 144 -0.63 2.44 -22.72
N LEU A 145 -0.37 3.24 -21.68
CA LEU A 145 -0.22 4.69 -21.81
C LEU A 145 1.05 5.10 -22.55
N ILE A 146 2.14 4.33 -22.44
CA ILE A 146 3.36 4.53 -23.23
C ILE A 146 3.09 4.26 -24.71
N ASN A 147 2.38 3.17 -25.04
CA ASN A 147 2.00 2.86 -26.42
C ASN A 147 1.06 3.90 -27.03
N LEU A 148 0.28 4.60 -26.19
CA LEU A 148 -0.54 5.74 -26.59
C LEU A 148 0.23 7.07 -26.62
N SER A 149 1.55 7.06 -26.40
CA SER A 149 2.42 8.25 -26.33
C SER A 149 2.03 9.28 -25.23
N ILE A 150 1.31 8.85 -24.19
CA ILE A 150 0.93 9.69 -23.04
C ILE A 150 2.04 9.70 -21.97
N LEU A 151 2.71 8.56 -21.77
CA LEU A 151 3.76 8.40 -20.77
C LEU A 151 5.14 8.14 -21.39
N PRO A 152 6.22 8.70 -20.83
CA PRO A 152 7.59 8.35 -21.21
C PRO A 152 7.99 6.91 -20.78
N LEU A 153 8.92 6.30 -21.51
CA LEU A 153 9.37 4.91 -21.29
C LEU A 153 9.95 4.66 -19.88
N ILE A 154 10.49 5.68 -19.21
CA ILE A 154 11.03 5.57 -17.85
C ILE A 154 9.98 5.07 -16.83
N PHE A 155 8.70 5.34 -17.09
CA PHE A 155 7.60 4.86 -16.24
C PHE A 155 7.42 3.33 -16.30
N ALA A 156 7.85 2.65 -17.37
CA ALA A 156 7.76 1.19 -17.45
C ALA A 156 8.62 0.52 -16.36
N MET A 157 9.86 0.99 -16.17
CA MET A 157 10.75 0.47 -15.12
C MET A 157 10.20 0.81 -13.73
N ALA A 158 9.72 2.05 -13.55
CA ALA A 158 9.22 2.54 -12.26
C ALA A 158 7.90 1.89 -11.82
N MET A 159 7.03 1.55 -12.77
CA MET A 159 5.71 0.94 -12.53
C MET A 159 5.73 -0.59 -12.61
N GLY A 160 6.78 -1.18 -13.19
CA GLY A 160 7.01 -2.62 -13.21
C GLY A 160 7.97 -3.07 -12.11
N VAL A 161 9.24 -3.23 -12.46
CA VAL A 161 10.27 -3.85 -11.61
C VAL A 161 10.38 -3.17 -10.26
N MET A 162 10.40 -1.83 -10.23
CA MET A 162 10.52 -1.09 -8.97
C MET A 162 9.31 -1.30 -8.04
N GLN A 163 8.12 -1.55 -8.56
CA GLN A 163 6.94 -1.84 -7.73
C GLN A 163 7.07 -3.18 -7.01
N ILE A 164 7.62 -4.20 -7.69
CA ILE A 164 7.88 -5.51 -7.06
C ILE A 164 8.96 -5.38 -6.00
N VAL A 165 10.10 -4.78 -6.36
CA VAL A 165 11.25 -4.63 -5.45
C VAL A 165 10.83 -3.86 -4.20
N THR A 166 10.18 -2.71 -4.35
CA THR A 166 9.77 -1.89 -3.19
C THR A 166 8.66 -2.54 -2.37
N ALA A 167 7.75 -3.30 -2.99
CA ALA A 167 6.73 -4.02 -2.24
C ALA A 167 7.33 -5.16 -1.41
N ILE A 168 8.30 -5.90 -1.97
CA ILE A 168 9.01 -6.96 -1.24
C ILE A 168 9.83 -6.37 -0.10
N VAL A 169 10.61 -5.31 -0.35
CA VAL A 169 11.40 -4.65 0.71
C VAL A 169 10.50 -4.08 1.80
N GLY A 170 9.44 -3.36 1.43
CA GLY A 170 8.45 -2.84 2.38
C GLY A 170 7.77 -3.95 3.20
N GLY A 171 7.38 -5.05 2.55
CA GLY A 171 6.79 -6.21 3.23
C GLY A 171 7.77 -6.93 4.15
N PHE A 172 9.03 -7.07 3.74
CA PHE A 172 10.07 -7.63 4.60
C PHE A 172 10.28 -6.79 5.87
N LEU A 173 10.23 -5.46 5.74
CA LEU A 173 10.28 -4.54 6.89
C LEU A 173 9.05 -4.65 7.82
N VAL A 174 7.88 -5.03 7.28
CA VAL A 174 6.68 -5.29 8.10
C VAL A 174 6.80 -6.58 8.89
N PHE A 175 7.49 -7.60 8.39
CA PHE A 175 7.59 -8.91 9.03
C PHE A 175 8.03 -8.86 10.51
N PRO A 176 9.14 -8.19 10.91
CA PRO A 176 9.53 -8.10 12.31
C PRO A 176 8.50 -7.33 13.16
N VAL A 177 7.86 -6.30 12.61
CA VAL A 177 6.80 -5.54 13.29
C VAL A 177 5.60 -6.45 13.55
N ASN A 178 5.17 -7.22 12.56
CA ASN A 178 4.09 -8.18 12.68
C ASN A 178 4.40 -9.28 13.70
N LEU A 179 5.64 -9.76 13.77
CA LEU A 179 6.07 -10.70 14.81
C LEU A 179 6.00 -10.10 16.22
N ALA A 180 6.44 -8.85 16.38
CA ALA A 180 6.30 -8.13 17.64
C ALA A 180 4.83 -7.97 18.04
N TYR A 181 3.95 -7.59 17.10
CA TYR A 181 2.52 -7.47 17.35
C TYR A 181 1.90 -8.79 17.80
N HIS A 182 2.27 -9.92 17.17
CA HIS A 182 1.78 -11.24 17.58
C HIS A 182 2.18 -11.63 19.01
N LYS A 183 3.33 -11.13 19.49
CA LYS A 183 3.79 -11.36 20.86
C LYS A 183 3.04 -10.51 21.89
N TYR A 184 2.67 -9.27 21.54
CA TYR A 184 2.10 -8.31 22.48
C TYR A 184 0.56 -8.19 22.42
N PHE A 185 -0.07 -8.61 21.33
CA PHE A 185 -1.52 -8.48 21.13
C PHE A 185 -2.16 -9.81 20.76
N GLN A 186 -3.39 -10.01 21.22
CA GLN A 186 -4.18 -11.20 20.86
C GLN A 186 -4.60 -11.14 19.38
N VAL A 187 -4.64 -12.30 18.72
CA VAL A 187 -5.15 -12.39 17.34
C VAL A 187 -6.65 -12.19 17.35
N SER A 188 -7.17 -11.36 16.46
CA SER A 188 -8.60 -11.09 16.41
C SER A 188 -9.41 -12.34 16.11
N GLY A 189 -10.38 -12.66 16.98
CA GLY A 189 -11.28 -13.80 16.84
C GLY A 189 -10.76 -15.12 17.40
N SER A 190 -9.69 -15.11 18.21
CA SER A 190 -9.21 -16.29 18.95
C SER A 190 -9.83 -16.44 20.35
N ALA A 191 -11.12 -16.12 20.49
CA ALA A 191 -11.91 -16.34 21.71
C ALA A 191 -13.12 -17.22 21.40
#